data_AF-A0A5J6MYM8-F1
#
_entry.id   AF-A0A5J6MYM8-F1
#
_cell.length_a   1.000
_cell.length_b   1.000
_cell.length_c   1.000
_cell.angle_alpha   90.00
_cell.angle_beta   90.00
_cell.angle_gamma   90.00
#
_symmetry.space_group_name_H-M   'P 1'
#
loop_
_entity.id
_entity.type
_entity.pdbx_description
1 polymer ?
#
loop_
_entity_poly.entity_id
_entity_poly.type
_entity_poly.pdbx_seq_one_letter_code
_entity_poly.pdbx_strand_id
1 'polypeptide(L)'
;MASKLDTLLKQAQGCRVCAAALPHGCRPVLRASSSAKLLIVGQAPGRLVHETGIPWNDPSGDRLRQWLRIDRERFYDVKQIAIVPMGFCFPGTDGAGGDRPPRPECAPLWHPQIMPFLKGVELTLLVGSYSQAFYLGRRRGSTMTDTVRRFADYLPQFLPLPHPSWRNTGWIKRNPWFEEDLLPVLRRRVRKALGTTEQPPP
;
A
#
# COMPACT_ATOMS: atom_id res chain seq x y z
N MET A 1 -12.68 -26.25 -1.21
CA MET A 1 -12.48 -25.81 0.19
C MET A 1 -11.83 -24.44 0.16
N ALA A 2 -12.30 -23.48 0.98
CA ALA A 2 -11.63 -22.19 1.11
C ALA A 2 -10.26 -22.39 1.77
N SER A 3 -9.22 -21.71 1.28
CA SER A 3 -7.89 -21.78 1.89
C SER A 3 -7.89 -21.12 3.27
N LYS A 4 -6.90 -21.43 4.12
CA LYS A 4 -6.74 -20.76 5.42
C LYS A 4 -6.62 -19.23 5.28
N LEU A 5 -5.97 -18.76 4.21
CA LEU A 5 -5.88 -17.35 3.88
C LEU A 5 -7.26 -16.76 3.55
N ASP A 6 -8.09 -17.44 2.76
CA ASP A 6 -9.44 -16.95 2.42
C ASP A 6 -10.31 -16.79 3.67
N THR A 7 -10.20 -17.72 4.62
CA THR A 7 -10.90 -17.62 5.92
C THR A 7 -10.42 -16.40 6.71
N LEU A 8 -9.11 -16.17 6.80
CA LEU A 8 -8.55 -15.00 7.49
C LEU A 8 -8.95 -13.68 6.82
N LEU A 9 -8.95 -13.63 5.48
CA LEU A 9 -9.38 -12.44 4.74
C LEU A 9 -10.86 -12.14 4.99
N LYS A 10 -11.73 -13.16 5.01
CA LYS A 10 -13.15 -12.99 5.37
C LYS A 10 -13.33 -12.48 6.79
N GLN A 11 -12.56 -13.01 7.75
CA GLN A 11 -12.59 -12.52 9.14
C GLN A 11 -12.12 -11.07 9.24
N ALA A 12 -11.03 -10.72 8.57
CA ALA A 12 -10.53 -9.35 8.51
C ALA A 12 -11.53 -8.39 7.84
N GLN A 13 -12.21 -8.83 6.79
CA GLN A 13 -13.28 -8.10 6.11
C GLN A 13 -14.52 -7.91 6.99
N GLY A 14 -14.78 -8.83 7.91
CA GLY A 14 -15.84 -8.73 8.93
C GLY A 14 -15.42 -8.05 10.24
N CYS A 15 -14.17 -7.57 10.35
CA CYS A 15 -13.62 -7.04 11.58
C CYS A 15 -14.38 -5.77 12.05
N ARG A 16 -14.74 -5.73 13.33
CA ARG A 16 -15.40 -4.58 13.98
C ARG A 16 -14.63 -3.98 15.16
N VAL A 17 -13.37 -4.37 15.37
CA VAL A 17 -12.57 -3.95 16.55
C VAL A 17 -12.50 -2.43 16.73
N CYS A 18 -12.41 -1.66 15.64
CA CYS A 18 -12.33 -0.19 15.71
C CYS A 18 -13.69 0.52 15.55
N ALA A 19 -14.82 -0.18 15.56
CA ALA A 19 -16.14 0.38 15.22
C ALA A 19 -16.49 1.64 16.02
N ALA A 20 -16.26 1.64 17.33
CA ALA A 20 -16.58 2.76 18.20
C ALA A 20 -15.77 4.04 17.89
N ALA A 21 -14.64 3.92 17.20
CA ALA A 21 -13.77 5.03 16.86
C ALA A 21 -13.90 5.51 15.40
N LEU A 22 -14.77 4.87 14.59
CA LEU A 22 -14.93 5.17 13.18
C LEU A 22 -16.22 5.98 12.93
N PRO A 23 -16.12 7.25 12.49
CA PRO A 23 -17.30 8.10 12.31
C PRO A 23 -18.23 7.62 11.18
N HIS A 24 -17.73 6.79 10.26
CA HIS A 24 -18.49 6.23 9.13
C HIS A 24 -18.70 4.71 9.25
N GLY A 25 -18.42 4.13 10.43
CA GLY A 25 -18.53 2.70 10.66
C GLY A 25 -17.44 1.86 9.98
N CYS A 26 -17.48 0.55 10.26
CA CYS A 26 -16.52 -0.40 9.72
C CYS A 26 -16.86 -0.79 8.28
N ARG A 27 -15.89 -0.61 7.39
CA ARG A 27 -15.84 -1.27 6.08
C ARG A 27 -14.39 -1.63 5.77
N PRO A 28 -13.89 -2.76 6.30
CA PRO A 28 -12.51 -3.15 6.06
C PRO A 28 -12.26 -3.44 4.57
N VAL A 29 -11.32 -2.73 3.95
CA VAL A 29 -10.94 -2.88 2.54
C VAL A 29 -9.50 -3.40 2.46
N LEU A 30 -9.39 -4.69 2.13
CA LEU A 30 -8.13 -5.39 1.87
C LEU A 30 -8.38 -6.55 0.92
N ARG A 31 -7.35 -6.93 0.15
CA ARG A 31 -7.42 -8.02 -0.83
C ARG A 31 -6.06 -8.69 -0.92
N ALA A 32 -5.99 -10.01 -0.90
CA ALA A 32 -4.74 -10.72 -1.11
C ALA A 32 -4.98 -12.11 -1.69
N SER A 33 -3.96 -12.67 -2.33
CA SER A 33 -3.88 -14.06 -2.77
C SER A 33 -2.55 -14.63 -2.33
N SER A 34 -2.50 -15.93 -2.02
CA SER A 34 -1.23 -16.62 -1.74
C SER A 34 -0.30 -16.65 -2.96
N SER A 35 -0.84 -16.44 -4.17
CA SER A 35 -0.07 -16.35 -5.41
C SER A 35 0.48 -14.94 -5.71
N ALA A 36 0.07 -13.92 -4.94
CA ALA A 36 0.47 -12.54 -5.20
C ALA A 36 1.99 -12.38 -5.19
N LYS A 37 2.49 -11.57 -6.13
CA LYS A 37 3.91 -11.32 -6.35
C LYS A 37 4.35 -9.94 -5.84
N LEU A 38 3.43 -8.99 -5.81
CA LEU A 38 3.65 -7.65 -5.28
C LEU A 38 2.68 -7.42 -4.11
N LEU A 39 3.18 -6.85 -3.02
CA LEU A 39 2.36 -6.40 -1.90
C LEU A 39 2.40 -4.87 -1.81
N ILE A 40 1.24 -4.23 -1.71
CA ILE A 40 1.12 -2.79 -1.45
C ILE A 40 0.58 -2.58 -0.04
N VAL A 41 1.37 -1.91 0.81
CA VAL A 41 0.98 -1.55 2.19
C VAL A 41 0.84 -0.02 2.28
N GLY A 42 -0.40 0.43 2.09
CA GLY A 42 -0.79 1.85 2.23
C GLY A 42 -1.18 2.23 3.66
N GLN A 43 -1.65 3.46 3.86
CA GLN A 43 -2.10 3.96 5.17
C GLN A 43 -3.46 3.37 5.56
N ALA A 44 -4.55 3.95 5.06
CA ALA A 44 -5.92 3.49 5.24
C ALA A 44 -6.75 3.89 4.01
N PRO A 45 -7.93 3.28 3.80
CA PRO A 45 -8.88 3.77 2.81
C PRO A 45 -9.23 5.25 3.01
N GLY A 46 -9.28 6.00 1.92
CA GLY A 46 -9.95 7.30 1.90
C GLY A 46 -11.47 7.16 1.73
N ARG A 47 -12.17 8.28 1.72
CA ARG A 47 -13.64 8.33 1.61
C ARG A 47 -14.19 7.55 0.40
N LEU A 48 -13.66 7.79 -0.80
CA LEU A 48 -14.13 7.13 -2.02
C LEU A 48 -13.88 5.61 -2.00
N VAL A 49 -12.77 5.18 -1.42
CA VAL A 49 -12.49 3.74 -1.20
C VAL A 49 -13.48 3.15 -0.19
N HIS A 50 -13.84 3.89 0.85
CA HIS A 50 -14.88 3.47 1.78
C HIS A 50 -16.27 3.40 1.15
N GLU A 51 -16.62 4.30 0.22
CA GLU A 51 -17.91 4.26 -0.46
C GLU A 51 -17.99 3.14 -1.50
N THR A 52 -16.90 2.92 -2.25
CA THR A 52 -16.85 1.92 -3.34
C THR A 52 -16.44 0.51 -2.89
N GLY A 53 -15.66 0.39 -1.81
CA GLY A 53 -15.03 -0.86 -1.38
C GLY A 53 -13.86 -1.32 -2.26
N ILE A 54 -13.43 -0.49 -3.22
CA ILE A 54 -12.34 -0.82 -4.15
C ILE A 54 -11.07 -0.08 -3.72
N PRO A 55 -10.00 -0.79 -3.29
CA PRO A 55 -8.79 -0.15 -2.79
C PRO A 55 -8.10 0.68 -3.87
N TRP A 56 -7.57 1.87 -3.55
CA TRP A 56 -6.91 2.75 -4.54
C TRP A 56 -7.79 3.12 -5.74
N ASN A 57 -9.11 3.13 -5.57
CA ASN A 57 -10.07 3.63 -6.55
C ASN A 57 -10.33 5.13 -6.35
N ASP A 58 -9.24 5.91 -6.35
CA ASP A 58 -9.23 7.34 -6.12
C ASP A 58 -8.04 7.99 -6.88
N PRO A 59 -7.91 9.34 -6.90
CA PRO A 59 -6.82 10.01 -7.59
C PRO A 59 -5.41 9.64 -7.08
N SER A 60 -5.28 9.24 -5.82
CA SER A 60 -3.99 8.77 -5.28
C SER A 60 -3.64 7.41 -5.89
N GLY A 61 -4.63 6.55 -6.11
CA GLY A 61 -4.48 5.29 -6.82
C GLY A 61 -4.14 5.45 -8.30
N ASP A 62 -4.72 6.45 -8.98
CA ASP A 62 -4.34 6.77 -10.37
C ASP A 62 -2.87 7.15 -10.45
N ARG A 63 -2.42 8.04 -9.56
CA ARG A 63 -1.02 8.45 -9.49
C ARG A 63 -0.09 7.28 -9.13
N LEU A 64 -0.51 6.39 -8.22
CA LEU A 64 0.25 5.18 -7.91
C LEU A 64 0.43 4.30 -9.15
N ARG A 65 -0.64 4.04 -9.91
CA ARG A 65 -0.58 3.27 -11.16
C ARG A 65 0.36 3.91 -12.18
N GLN A 66 0.34 5.24 -12.30
CA GLN A 66 1.27 5.99 -13.16
C GLN A 66 2.73 5.81 -12.74
N TRP A 67 3.03 5.84 -11.44
CA TRP A 67 4.40 5.56 -10.94
C TRP A 67 4.85 4.15 -11.28
N LEU A 68 3.97 3.18 -11.04
CA LEU A 68 4.22 1.76 -11.28
C LEU A 68 4.29 1.41 -12.78
N ARG A 69 3.71 2.25 -13.65
CA ARG A 69 3.48 1.98 -15.09
C ARG A 69 2.76 0.66 -15.32
N ILE A 70 1.64 0.48 -14.62
CA ILE A 70 0.74 -0.66 -14.82
C ILE A 70 -0.69 -0.17 -15.07
N ASP A 71 -1.40 -0.88 -15.93
CA ASP A 71 -2.81 -0.61 -16.20
C ASP A 71 -3.71 -1.00 -15.00
N ARG A 72 -4.98 -0.63 -15.12
CA ARG A 72 -5.98 -0.86 -14.08
C ARG A 72 -6.29 -2.35 -13.89
N GLU A 73 -6.37 -3.13 -14.96
CA GLU A 73 -6.73 -4.54 -14.91
C GLU A 73 -5.69 -5.33 -14.12
N ARG A 74 -4.41 -5.13 -14.45
CA ARG A 74 -3.29 -5.71 -13.72
C ARG A 74 -3.19 -5.19 -12.29
N PHE A 75 -3.43 -3.89 -12.07
CA PHE A 75 -3.44 -3.33 -10.71
C PHE A 75 -4.44 -4.05 -9.81
N TYR A 76 -5.58 -4.46 -10.38
CA TYR A 76 -6.66 -5.10 -9.65
C TYR A 76 -6.66 -6.64 -9.69
N ASP A 77 -5.75 -7.28 -10.42
CA ASP A 77 -5.56 -8.73 -10.36
C ASP A 77 -4.96 -9.15 -9.01
N VAL A 78 -5.81 -9.72 -8.16
CA VAL A 78 -5.43 -10.18 -6.81
C VAL A 78 -4.40 -11.32 -6.84
N LYS A 79 -4.32 -12.08 -7.95
CA LYS A 79 -3.31 -13.13 -8.10
C LYS A 79 -1.92 -12.57 -8.31
N GLN A 80 -1.80 -11.31 -8.73
CA GLN A 80 -0.56 -10.60 -8.98
C GLN A 80 -0.22 -9.62 -7.85
N ILE A 81 -1.22 -8.85 -7.37
CA ILE A 81 -1.04 -7.77 -6.42
C ILE A 81 -1.96 -7.93 -5.21
N ALA A 82 -1.33 -8.10 -4.05
CA ALA A 82 -1.99 -8.00 -2.76
C ALA A 82 -1.99 -6.55 -2.26
N ILE A 83 -3.09 -6.12 -1.63
CA ILE A 83 -3.25 -4.80 -1.03
C ILE A 83 -3.75 -5.00 0.40
N VAL A 84 -2.87 -4.71 1.36
CA VAL A 84 -3.13 -4.87 2.80
C VAL A 84 -2.66 -3.59 3.51
N PRO A 85 -3.53 -2.59 3.70
CA PRO A 85 -3.14 -1.30 4.29
C PRO A 85 -2.88 -1.41 5.81
N MET A 86 -2.34 -0.35 6.43
CA MET A 86 -2.11 -0.31 7.88
C MET A 86 -3.42 -0.26 8.69
N GLY A 87 -4.38 0.55 8.23
CA GLY A 87 -5.75 0.58 8.71
C GLY A 87 -6.68 0.07 7.62
N PHE A 88 -7.64 -0.79 7.96
CA PHE A 88 -8.53 -1.38 6.95
C PHE A 88 -9.78 -0.55 6.68
N CYS A 89 -10.16 0.36 7.57
CA CYS A 89 -11.35 1.20 7.44
C CYS A 89 -10.97 2.67 7.25
N PHE A 90 -11.85 3.47 6.65
CA PHE A 90 -11.69 4.91 6.56
C PHE A 90 -11.82 5.56 7.93
N PRO A 91 -10.76 6.21 8.45
CA PRO A 91 -10.75 6.76 9.80
C PRO A 91 -11.48 8.11 9.92
N GLY A 92 -12.06 8.63 8.84
CA GLY A 92 -12.63 9.97 8.76
C GLY A 92 -11.63 11.00 8.25
N THR A 93 -12.11 12.22 8.02
CA THR A 93 -11.30 13.36 7.55
C THR A 93 -10.90 14.25 8.74
N ASP A 94 -9.71 14.85 8.67
CA ASP A 94 -9.20 15.87 9.58
C ASP A 94 -9.75 17.27 9.21
N GLY A 95 -9.57 18.24 10.10
CA GLY A 95 -10.05 19.62 9.87
C GLY A 95 -9.38 20.35 8.69
N ALA A 96 -8.29 19.79 8.14
CA ALA A 96 -7.57 20.31 6.98
C ALA A 96 -7.94 19.60 5.67
N GLY A 97 -8.93 18.70 5.69
CA GLY A 97 -9.40 17.97 4.51
C GLY A 97 -8.57 16.74 4.12
N GLY A 98 -7.74 16.21 5.02
CA GLY A 98 -6.95 15.00 4.82
C GLY A 98 -7.52 13.83 5.56
N ASP A 99 -7.23 12.60 5.14
CA ASP A 99 -7.66 11.43 5.89
C ASP A 99 -6.90 11.33 7.21
N ARG A 100 -7.60 11.00 8.29
CA ARG A 100 -6.99 10.77 9.60
C ARG A 100 -6.00 9.61 9.56
N PRO A 101 -5.09 9.49 10.54
CA PRO A 101 -4.19 8.35 10.65
C PRO A 101 -4.91 6.99 10.66
N PRO A 102 -4.27 5.91 10.16
CA PRO A 102 -4.81 4.57 10.27
C PRO A 102 -5.01 4.19 11.74
N ARG A 103 -6.04 3.39 12.00
CA ARG A 103 -6.33 2.84 13.33
C ARG A 103 -5.16 1.96 13.82
N PRO A 104 -4.58 2.23 15.01
CA PRO A 104 -3.37 1.55 15.48
C PRO A 104 -3.59 0.06 15.78
N GLU A 105 -4.83 -0.36 15.98
CA GLU A 105 -5.18 -1.74 16.31
C GLU A 105 -5.15 -2.67 15.09
N CYS A 106 -5.38 -2.15 13.87
CA CYS A 106 -5.62 -2.96 12.67
C CYS A 106 -4.41 -3.79 12.24
N ALA A 107 -3.26 -3.14 11.97
CA ALA A 107 -2.08 -3.85 11.47
C ALA A 107 -1.49 -4.84 12.48
N PRO A 108 -1.30 -4.50 13.77
CA PRO A 108 -0.83 -5.48 14.77
C PRO A 108 -1.74 -6.70 14.89
N LEU A 109 -3.06 -6.51 14.75
CA LEU A 109 -4.01 -7.61 14.82
C LEU A 109 -3.93 -8.53 13.59
N TRP A 110 -3.91 -7.96 12.37
CA TRP A 110 -4.15 -8.75 11.16
C TRP A 110 -2.91 -9.06 10.34
N HIS A 111 -1.89 -8.18 10.30
CA HIS A 111 -0.70 -8.40 9.47
C HIS A 111 0.05 -9.68 9.89
N PRO A 112 0.34 -9.95 11.18
CA PRO A 112 1.02 -11.19 11.59
C PRO A 112 0.29 -12.47 11.18
N GLN A 113 -1.02 -12.41 10.99
CA GLN A 113 -1.84 -13.55 10.58
C GLN A 113 -1.87 -13.71 9.05
N ILE A 114 -1.93 -12.61 8.30
CA ILE A 114 -2.07 -12.62 6.83
C ILE A 114 -0.73 -12.82 6.13
N MET A 115 0.31 -12.08 6.52
CA MET A 115 1.59 -12.02 5.81
C MET A 115 2.28 -13.39 5.64
N PRO A 116 2.23 -14.34 6.61
CA PRO A 116 2.83 -15.67 6.43
C PRO A 116 2.28 -16.49 5.26
N PHE A 117 1.11 -16.14 4.73
CA PHE A 117 0.50 -16.80 3.57
C PHE A 117 0.89 -16.16 2.23
N LEU A 118 1.53 -14.99 2.24
CA LEU A 118 1.94 -14.26 1.03
C LEU A 118 3.37 -14.62 0.62
N LYS A 119 3.71 -15.91 0.66
CA LYS A 119 5.08 -16.42 0.42
C LYS A 119 5.58 -16.17 -1.00
N GLY A 120 4.66 -15.93 -1.95
CA GLY A 120 4.99 -15.60 -3.33
C GLY A 120 5.41 -14.15 -3.56
N VAL A 121 5.27 -13.27 -2.55
CA VAL A 121 5.58 -11.84 -2.69
C VAL A 121 7.09 -11.64 -2.82
N GLU A 122 7.50 -11.03 -3.92
CA GLU A 122 8.89 -10.74 -4.25
C GLU A 122 9.29 -9.29 -3.93
N LEU A 123 8.29 -8.40 -3.78
CA LEU A 123 8.48 -6.99 -3.43
C LEU A 123 7.30 -6.48 -2.61
N THR A 124 7.60 -5.73 -1.54
CA THR A 124 6.60 -5.01 -0.75
C THR A 124 6.79 -3.50 -0.88
N LEU A 125 5.77 -2.79 -1.34
CA LEU A 125 5.74 -1.33 -1.41
C LEU A 125 5.22 -0.77 -0.08
N LEU A 126 6.06 -0.01 0.62
CA LEU A 126 5.69 0.66 1.88
C LEU A 126 5.31 2.11 1.58
N VAL A 127 4.01 2.32 1.33
CA VAL A 127 3.48 3.61 0.88
C VAL A 127 3.04 4.46 2.08
N GLY A 128 3.84 5.49 2.38
CA GLY A 128 3.61 6.42 3.49
C GLY A 128 4.33 6.04 4.79
N SER A 129 4.40 6.99 5.72
CA SER A 129 5.20 6.88 6.95
C SER A 129 4.75 5.76 7.90
N TYR A 130 3.44 5.47 7.98
CA TYR A 130 2.93 4.43 8.89
C TYR A 130 3.38 3.02 8.50
N SER A 131 3.34 2.69 7.20
CA SER A 131 3.82 1.39 6.72
C SER A 131 5.34 1.28 6.84
N GLN A 132 6.06 2.37 6.52
CA GLN A 132 7.50 2.45 6.74
C GLN A 132 7.89 2.24 8.21
N ALA A 133 7.20 2.92 9.14
CA ALA A 133 7.47 2.79 10.56
C ALA A 133 7.24 1.37 11.08
N PHE A 134 6.15 0.74 10.65
CA PHE A 134 5.79 -0.62 11.08
C PHE A 134 6.79 -1.67 10.58
N TYR A 135 7.13 -1.64 9.29
CA TYR A 135 7.96 -2.69 8.67
C TYR A 135 9.46 -2.47 8.80
N LEU A 136 9.92 -1.22 8.82
CA LEU A 136 11.34 -0.90 8.91
C LEU A 136 11.80 -0.72 10.35
N GLY A 137 10.90 -0.37 11.27
CA GLY A 137 11.22 -0.18 12.69
C GLY A 137 12.38 0.80 12.86
N ARG A 138 13.42 0.39 13.59
CA ARG A 138 14.64 1.20 13.82
C ARG A 138 15.51 1.40 12.57
N ARG A 139 15.29 0.65 11.48
CA ARG A 139 16.06 0.79 10.24
C ARG A 139 15.62 2.00 9.41
N ARG A 140 14.42 2.55 9.66
CA ARG A 140 13.91 3.71 8.91
C ARG A 140 14.81 4.94 9.11
N GLY A 141 14.79 5.84 8.15
CA GLY A 141 15.42 7.16 8.30
C GLY A 141 14.70 8.02 9.34
N SER A 142 15.36 9.10 9.78
CA SER A 142 14.81 10.09 10.71
C SER A 142 13.47 10.65 10.25
N THR A 143 13.36 10.96 8.96
CA THR A 143 12.14 11.46 8.31
C THR A 143 11.63 10.51 7.23
N MET A 144 10.42 10.79 6.73
CA MET A 144 9.89 10.11 5.54
C MET A 144 10.80 10.35 4.33
N THR A 145 11.27 11.58 4.14
CA THR A 145 12.21 11.93 3.06
C THR A 145 13.48 11.09 3.16
N ASP A 146 14.10 10.98 4.34
CA ASP A 146 15.33 10.21 4.52
C ASP A 146 15.10 8.72 4.28
N THR A 147 13.97 8.20 4.75
CA THR A 147 13.58 6.80 4.52
C THR A 147 13.42 6.51 3.04
N VAL A 148 12.73 7.39 2.30
CA VAL A 148 12.54 7.23 0.86
C VAL A 148 13.85 7.45 0.09
N ARG A 149 14.69 8.41 0.50
CA ARG A 149 15.99 8.66 -0.15
C ARG A 149 16.92 7.45 -0.06
N ARG A 150 16.86 6.74 1.07
CA ARG A 150 17.63 5.52 1.34
C ARG A 150 16.95 4.24 0.82
N PHE A 151 16.06 4.33 -0.18
CA PHE A 151 15.26 3.19 -0.65
C PHE A 151 16.11 1.94 -0.98
N ALA A 152 17.34 2.12 -1.45
CA ALA A 152 18.25 1.03 -1.80
C ALA A 152 18.59 0.13 -0.59
N ASP A 153 18.67 0.69 0.62
CA ASP A 153 19.01 -0.02 1.87
C ASP A 153 17.97 -1.08 2.26
N TYR A 154 16.73 -0.96 1.74
CA TYR A 154 15.61 -1.83 2.12
C TYR A 154 15.27 -2.87 1.04
N LEU A 155 15.89 -2.77 -0.13
CA LEU A 155 15.77 -3.75 -1.19
C LEU A 155 16.51 -5.05 -0.83
N PRO A 156 16.11 -6.20 -1.40
CA PRO A 156 15.02 -6.42 -2.35
C PRO A 156 13.62 -6.44 -1.74
N GLN A 157 13.52 -6.56 -0.41
CA GLN A 157 12.27 -6.90 0.26
C GLN A 157 11.27 -5.75 0.28
N PHE A 158 11.73 -4.55 0.62
CA PHE A 158 10.89 -3.37 0.78
C PHE A 158 11.33 -2.24 -0.13
N LEU A 159 10.36 -1.50 -0.65
CA LEU A 159 10.59 -0.24 -1.32
C LEU A 159 9.71 0.85 -0.70
N PRO A 160 10.27 1.78 0.10
CA PRO A 160 9.51 2.87 0.69
C PRO A 160 9.14 3.92 -0.36
N LEU A 161 7.88 4.36 -0.33
CA LEU A 161 7.33 5.39 -1.19
C LEU A 161 6.64 6.48 -0.35
N PRO A 162 6.66 7.76 -0.78
CA PRO A 162 5.74 8.75 -0.23
C PRO A 162 4.29 8.37 -0.60
N HIS A 163 3.31 8.94 0.10
CA HIS A 163 1.92 8.75 -0.29
C HIS A 163 1.63 9.50 -1.62
N PRO A 164 0.94 8.92 -2.61
CA PRO A 164 0.67 9.56 -3.90
C PRO A 164 -0.45 10.62 -3.87
N SER A 165 -0.69 11.25 -2.72
CA SER A 165 -1.68 12.33 -2.58
C SER A 165 -1.20 13.65 -3.20
N TRP A 166 -2.14 14.51 -3.57
CA TRP A 166 -1.87 15.89 -4.01
C TRP A 166 -1.02 16.70 -3.00
N ARG A 167 -1.16 16.43 -1.69
CA ARG A 167 -0.36 17.05 -0.63
C ARG A 167 1.16 16.83 -0.80
N ASN A 168 1.56 15.74 -1.47
CA ASN A 168 2.97 15.44 -1.72
C ASN A 168 3.49 15.99 -3.05
N THR A 169 2.67 16.70 -3.85
CA THR A 169 3.14 17.30 -5.11
C THR A 169 4.25 18.32 -4.88
N GLY A 170 4.15 19.15 -3.85
CA GLY A 170 5.23 20.07 -3.48
C GLY A 170 6.49 19.37 -2.98
N TRP A 171 6.34 18.23 -2.29
CA TRP A 171 7.48 17.40 -1.88
C TRP A 171 8.21 16.81 -3.09
N ILE A 172 7.47 16.28 -4.07
CA ILE A 172 8.05 15.68 -5.29
C ILE A 172 8.84 16.73 -6.08
N LYS A 173 8.27 17.94 -6.27
CA LYS A 173 8.96 19.05 -6.94
C LYS A 173 10.28 19.45 -6.27
N ARG A 174 10.36 19.34 -4.93
CA ARG A 174 11.60 19.64 -4.16
C ARG A 174 12.57 18.46 -4.10
N ASN A 175 12.16 17.28 -4.55
CA ASN A 175 12.92 16.04 -4.48
C ASN A 175 12.94 15.38 -5.88
N PRO A 176 13.57 16.00 -6.89
CA PRO A 176 13.55 15.51 -8.29
C PRO A 176 14.11 14.09 -8.42
N TRP A 177 15.05 13.72 -7.55
CA TRP A 177 15.58 12.37 -7.41
C TRP A 177 14.50 11.29 -7.18
N PHE A 178 13.32 11.64 -6.68
CA PHE A 178 12.22 10.69 -6.59
C PHE A 178 11.84 10.17 -7.98
N GLU A 179 11.73 11.07 -8.95
CA GLU A 179 11.37 10.73 -10.33
C GLU A 179 12.57 10.22 -11.13
N GLU A 180 13.75 10.78 -10.90
CA GLU A 180 14.98 10.48 -11.65
C GLU A 180 15.66 9.18 -11.18
N ASP A 181 15.70 8.93 -9.86
CA ASP A 181 16.43 7.80 -9.28
C ASP A 181 15.49 6.68 -8.85
N LEU A 182 14.43 7.02 -8.09
CA LEU A 182 13.60 6.01 -7.43
C LEU A 182 12.59 5.39 -8.41
N LEU A 183 11.83 6.19 -9.17
CA LEU A 183 10.79 5.65 -10.06
C LEU A 183 11.33 4.65 -11.11
N PRO A 184 12.51 4.82 -11.73
CA PRO A 184 13.09 3.80 -12.61
C PRO A 184 13.35 2.47 -11.89
N VAL A 185 13.86 2.53 -10.65
CA VAL A 185 14.08 1.33 -9.83
C VAL A 185 12.75 0.68 -9.46
N LEU A 186 11.75 1.45 -9.04
CA LEU A 186 10.40 0.98 -8.77
C LEU A 186 9.85 0.19 -9.95
N ARG A 187 9.85 0.79 -11.14
CA ARG A 187 9.31 0.18 -12.37
C ARG A 187 10.04 -1.10 -12.71
N ARG A 188 11.38 -1.11 -12.67
CA ARG A 188 12.18 -2.33 -12.92
C ARG A 188 11.83 -3.44 -11.93
N ARG A 189 11.69 -3.13 -10.65
CA ARG A 189 11.38 -4.10 -9.59
C ARG A 189 9.96 -4.66 -9.71
N VAL A 190 8.99 -3.80 -10.01
CA VAL A 190 7.60 -4.19 -10.25
C VAL A 190 7.49 -5.08 -11.48
N ARG A 191 8.14 -4.70 -12.60
CA ARG A 191 8.20 -5.54 -13.81
C ARG A 191 8.78 -6.93 -13.52
N LYS A 192 9.89 -6.98 -12.77
CA LYS A 192 10.51 -8.25 -12.36
C LYS A 192 9.55 -9.10 -11.53
N ALA A 193 8.95 -8.52 -10.48
CA ALA A 193 8.03 -9.25 -9.60
C ALA A 193 6.80 -9.77 -10.34
N LEU A 194 6.25 -8.97 -11.26
CA LEU A 194 5.06 -9.34 -12.02
C LEU A 194 5.38 -10.17 -13.28
N GLY A 195 6.65 -10.45 -13.57
CA GLY A 195 7.08 -11.25 -14.72
C GLY A 195 6.77 -10.62 -16.09
N THR A 196 6.81 -9.29 -16.21
CA THR A 196 6.59 -8.61 -17.49
C THR A 196 7.88 -8.45 -18.26
N THR A 197 7.90 -8.89 -19.51
CA THR A 197 8.88 -8.47 -20.51
C THR A 197 8.63 -7.01 -20.93
N GLU A 198 9.67 -6.34 -21.40
CA GLU A 198 9.64 -4.95 -21.83
C GLU A 198 8.70 -4.79 -23.03
N GLN A 199 7.64 -3.98 -22.92
CA GLN A 199 7.09 -3.34 -24.12
C GLN A 199 7.89 -2.03 -24.31
N PRO A 200 8.57 -1.85 -25.45
CA PRO A 200 9.15 -0.55 -25.76
C PRO A 200 7.99 0.48 -25.80
N PRO A 201 8.25 1.75 -25.46
CA PRO A 201 7.26 2.79 -25.69
C PRO A 201 6.87 2.82 -27.17
N PRO A 202 5.62 3.17 -27.51
CA PRO A 202 5.22 3.41 -28.89
C PRO A 202 6.07 4.51 -29.53
#